data_AF-A9XM76-F1
#
_entry.id   AF-A9XM76-F1
#
_cell.length_a   1.000
_cell.length_b   1.000
_cell.length_c   1.000
_cell.angle_alpha   90.00
_cell.angle_beta   90.00
_cell.angle_gamma   90.00
#
_symmetry.space_group_name_H-M   'P 1'
#
loop_
_entity.id
_entity.type
_entity.pdbx_description
1 polymer ?
#
loop_
_entity_poly.entity_id
_entity_poly.type
_entity_poly.pdbx_seq_one_letter_code
_entity_poly.pdbx_strand_id
1 'polypeptide(L)' 'PVMLYDSQTRTEQPGAEWMAQNLDAHFWEGQTHIRQDMQVTFRANLDSLRRRYNQSHG' A
#
# COMPACT_ATOMS: atom_id res chain seq x y z
N PRO A 1 -8.22 -0.57 -12.32
CA PRO A 1 -7.98 -1.19 -11.00
C PRO A 1 -9.13 -0.79 -10.08
N VAL A 2 -9.56 -1.66 -9.18
CA VAL A 2 -10.70 -1.35 -8.30
C VAL A 2 -10.27 -0.49 -7.11
N MET A 3 -9.08 -0.72 -6.56
CA MET A 3 -8.47 -0.01 -5.43
C MET A 3 -7.16 0.66 -5.87
N LEU A 4 -6.83 1.82 -5.31
CA LEU A 4 -5.62 2.58 -5.58
C LEU A 4 -4.97 3.05 -4.28
N TYR A 5 -3.75 2.60 -4.01
CA TYR A 5 -2.92 3.09 -2.92
C TYR A 5 -1.77 3.93 -3.46
N ASP A 6 -1.62 5.15 -2.96
CA ASP A 6 -0.48 6.01 -3.26
C ASP A 6 0.47 6.08 -2.05
N SER A 7 1.72 5.66 -2.26
CA SER A 7 2.75 5.68 -1.23
C SER A 7 3.23 7.08 -0.83
N GLN A 8 2.98 8.11 -1.65
CA GLN A 8 3.32 9.51 -1.35
C GLN A 8 2.29 10.13 -0.40
N THR A 9 1.01 10.04 -0.75
CA THR A 9 -0.09 10.53 0.12
C THR A 9 -0.46 9.54 1.23
N ARG A 10 -0.02 8.28 1.12
CA ARG A 10 -0.25 7.17 2.06
C ARG A 10 -1.73 6.87 2.33
N THR A 11 -2.53 6.92 1.27
CA THR A 11 -3.99 6.75 1.34
C THR A 11 -4.45 5.72 0.32
N GLU A 12 -5.38 4.85 0.72
CA GLU A 12 -6.12 3.98 -0.20
C GLU A 12 -7.42 4.69 -0.64
N GLN A 13 -7.66 4.70 -1.95
CA GLN A 13 -8.80 5.36 -2.58
C GLN A 13 -9.54 4.43 -3.56
N PRO A 14 -10.84 4.70 -3.82
CA PRO A 14 -11.57 3.98 -4.86
C PRO A 14 -10.97 4.26 -6.23
N GLY A 15 -10.56 3.19 -6.92
CA GLY A 15 -10.20 3.23 -8.35
C GLY A 15 -11.38 2.95 -9.28
N ALA A 16 -12.53 2.53 -8.72
CA ALA A 16 -13.77 2.30 -9.45
C ALA A 16 -14.93 3.05 -8.80
N GLU A 17 -15.79 3.64 -9.63
CA GLU A 17 -16.89 4.52 -9.20
C GLU A 17 -17.89 3.80 -8.28
N TRP A 18 -18.19 2.53 -8.55
CA TRP A 18 -19.09 1.75 -7.72
C TRP A 18 -18.56 1.58 -6.28
N MET A 19 -17.24 1.52 -6.05
CA MET A 19 -16.70 1.46 -4.69
C MET A 19 -16.78 2.81 -3.98
N ALA A 20 -16.59 3.91 -4.71
CA ALA A 20 -16.77 5.25 -4.14
C ALA A 20 -18.21 5.49 -3.67
N GLN A 21 -19.20 4.92 -4.38
CA GLN A 21 -20.62 5.10 -4.06
C GLN A 21 -21.14 4.17 -2.97
N ASN A 22 -20.48 3.04 -2.71
CA ASN A 22 -21.02 1.97 -1.83
C ASN A 22 -20.20 1.74 -0.55
N LEU A 23 -18.96 2.24 -0.46
CA LEU A 23 -18.07 2.00 0.68
C LEU A 23 -17.83 3.29 1.45
N ASP A 24 -17.89 3.19 2.78
CA ASP A 24 -17.83 4.34 3.68
C ASP A 24 -16.39 4.70 4.10
N ALA A 25 -16.26 5.82 4.82
CA ALA A 25 -14.98 6.30 5.31
C ALA A 25 -14.27 5.29 6.21
N HIS A 26 -15.01 4.53 7.02
CA HIS A 26 -14.42 3.53 7.92
C HIS A 26 -13.75 2.40 7.14
N PHE A 27 -14.39 1.92 6.06
CA PHE A 27 -13.77 0.96 5.15
C PHE A 27 -12.44 1.49 4.60
N TRP A 28 -12.43 2.73 4.09
CA TRP A 28 -11.24 3.32 3.48
C TRP A 28 -10.12 3.60 4.48
N GLU A 29 -10.45 4.01 5.70
CA GLU A 29 -9.48 4.14 6.80
C GLU A 29 -8.83 2.79 7.12
N GLY A 30 -9.64 1.73 7.25
CA GLY A 30 -9.14 0.38 7.49
C GLY A 30 -8.21 -0.12 6.39
N GLN A 31 -8.59 0.07 5.12
CA GLN A 31 -7.72 -0.29 3.99
C GLN A 31 -6.43 0.54 3.98
N THR A 32 -6.53 1.83 4.29
CA THR A 32 -5.36 2.73 4.36
C THR A 32 -4.37 2.22 5.41
N HIS A 33 -4.82 1.86 6.61
CA HIS A 33 -3.96 1.30 7.65
C HIS A 33 -3.26 -0.01 7.20
N ILE A 34 -4.02 -0.94 6.61
CA ILE A 34 -3.46 -2.19 6.09
C ILE A 34 -2.35 -1.93 5.07
N ARG A 35 -2.55 -0.97 4.16
CA ARG A 35 -1.55 -0.63 3.14
C ARG A 35 -0.33 0.06 3.70
N GLN A 36 -0.50 0.92 4.70
CA GLN A 36 0.62 1.54 5.40
C GLN A 36 1.50 0.48 6.07
N ASP A 37 0.91 -0.51 6.75
CA ASP A 37 1.63 -1.61 7.37
C ASP A 37 2.36 -2.49 6.34
N MET A 38 1.69 -2.78 5.22
CA MET A 38 2.31 -3.48 4.09
C MET A 38 3.50 -2.69 3.53
N GLN A 39 3.38 -1.37 3.37
CA GLN A 39 4.46 -0.53 2.84
C GLN A 39 5.72 -0.60 3.71
N VAL A 40 5.57 -0.57 5.04
CA VAL A 40 6.70 -0.75 5.98
C VAL A 40 7.31 -2.14 5.83
N THR A 41 6.48 -3.18 5.76
CA THR A 41 6.92 -4.57 5.60
C THR A 41 7.68 -4.78 4.28
N PHE A 42 7.17 -4.24 3.17
CA PHE A 42 7.84 -4.30 1.87
C PHE A 42 9.19 -3.61 1.88
N ARG A 43 9.31 -2.45 2.55
CA ARG A 43 10.61 -1.77 2.69
C ARG A 43 11.61 -2.65 3.43
N ALA A 44 11.23 -3.23 4.57
CA ALA A 44 12.10 -4.10 5.35
C ALA A 44 12.49 -5.38 4.58
N ASN A 45 11.55 -5.94 3.82
CA ASN A 45 11.80 -7.11 2.98
C ASN A 45 12.79 -6.80 1.85
N LEU A 46 12.69 -5.64 1.20
CA LEU A 46 13.65 -5.23 0.18
C LEU A 46 15.07 -5.14 0.76
N ASP A 47 15.23 -4.52 1.94
CA ASP A 47 16.53 -4.42 2.60
C ASP A 47 17.09 -5.80 3.02
N SER A 48 16.20 -6.72 3.39
CA SER A 48 16.57 -8.08 3.79
C SER A 48 16.99 -8.93 2.59
N LEU A 49 16.22 -8.88 1.50
CA LEU A 49 16.54 -9.58 0.24
C LEU A 49 17.85 -9.08 -0.33
N ARG A 50 18.06 -7.76 -0.33
CA ARG A 50 19.28 -7.16 -0.84
C ARG A 50 20.53 -7.65 -0.12
N ARG A 51 20.48 -7.72 1.22
CA ARG A 51 21.55 -8.30 2.05
C ARG A 51 21.75 -9.78 1.75
N ARG A 52 20.67 -10.55 1.64
CA ARG A 52 20.71 -11.99 1.38
C ARG A 52 21.37 -12.35 0.04
N TYR A 53 21.13 -11.53 -0.97
CA TYR A 53 21.65 -11.75 -2.33
C TYR A 53 22.92 -10.96 -2.65
N ASN A 54 23.54 -10.30 -1.65
CA ASN A 54 24.72 -9.46 -1.82
C ASN A 54 24.59 -8.44 -2.97
N GLN A 55 23.40 -7.87 -3.14
CA GLN A 55 23.12 -6.92 -4.22
C GLN A 55 23.57 -5.49 -3.83
N SER A 56 24.32 -4.83 -4.72
CA SER A 56 24.61 -3.39 -4.62
C SER A 56 23.36 -2.55 -4.91
N HIS A 57 23.42 -1.23 -4.68
CA HIS A 57 22.33 -0.35 -5.10
C HIS A 57 22.22 -0.43 -6.64
N GLY A 58 21.00 -0.46 -7.16
CA GLY A 58 20.71 -0.24 -8.58
C GLY A 58 20.63 1.24 -8.89
#